data_AF-A0A3D5P7B9-F1
#
_entry.id   AF-A0A3D5P7B9-F1
#
_cell.length_a   1.000
_cell.length_b   1.000
_cell.length_c   1.000
_cell.angle_alpha   90.00
_cell.angle_beta   90.00
_cell.angle_gamma   90.00
#
_symmetry.space_group_name_H-M   'P 1'
#
loop_
_entity.id
_entity.type
_entity.pdbx_description
1 polymer ?
#
loop_
_entity_poly.entity_id
_entity_poly.type
_entity_poly.pdbx_seq_one_letter_code
_entity_poly.pdbx_strand_id
1 'polypeptide(L)'
;MNRFKSQRLISTPAILTLLVSSSTLSAQQVGTVQLMEVTIDQVHEAMVGHTLTSRQLVEAYLDRIEAYDRNGPTINAIIMTNPRALARADSLDRELRRTGQLTGPLHGIPFIVKDNYDTYDMPTTGGSASLAGSMAADDAYQVRKIREAGAIVLAKSNLAEFAFTALETVGSMLPGWTFNPYQLNRVTAGSSGGTAASVTANMGLIGLGTDTGNSIRGPSSHNGLVGIRSTQGLTSRDGIMPLYAHRDIGGPMARTVEDAVRVFDVIAGSDPNDPVTIEADDRRADSYMDYLQSDLEGLRIGVVGQIAYKETADTEIL
;
A
#
# COMPACT_ATOMS: atom_id res chain seq x y z
N MET A 1 -43.26 51.72 -49.48
CA MET A 1 -42.83 51.13 -48.20
C MET A 1 -41.62 50.26 -48.46
N ASN A 2 -40.53 50.41 -47.70
CA ASN A 2 -39.22 49.85 -48.05
C ASN A 2 -39.11 48.37 -47.67
N ARG A 3 -38.61 47.54 -48.61
CA ARG A 3 -38.11 46.19 -48.28
C ARG A 3 -36.69 46.33 -47.72
N PHE A 4 -36.48 45.91 -46.47
CA PHE A 4 -35.14 45.79 -45.91
C PHE A 4 -34.35 44.70 -46.65
N LYS A 5 -33.09 44.99 -46.98
CA LYS A 5 -32.14 43.99 -47.50
C LYS A 5 -31.54 43.24 -46.32
N SER A 6 -31.63 41.92 -46.30
CA SER A 6 -30.92 41.10 -45.33
C SER A 6 -29.45 40.94 -45.75
N GLN A 7 -28.53 41.53 -44.98
CA GLN A 7 -27.11 41.20 -45.07
C GLN A 7 -26.87 39.93 -44.25
N ARG A 8 -26.45 38.83 -44.91
CA ARG A 8 -25.94 37.65 -44.21
C ARG A 8 -24.48 37.88 -43.85
N LEU A 9 -24.22 38.16 -42.58
CA LEU A 9 -22.87 38.10 -42.02
C LEU A 9 -22.36 36.65 -42.10
N ILE A 10 -21.23 36.45 -42.76
CA ILE A 10 -20.55 35.15 -42.80
C ILE A 10 -19.63 35.10 -41.58
N SER A 11 -20.09 34.48 -40.51
CA SER A 11 -19.27 34.19 -39.33
C SER A 11 -18.36 33.00 -39.63
N THR A 12 -17.08 33.26 -39.89
CA THR A 12 -16.05 32.22 -39.88
C THR A 12 -15.91 31.65 -38.46
N PRO A 13 -16.01 30.33 -38.26
CA PRO A 13 -15.73 29.73 -36.97
C PRO A 13 -14.22 29.80 -36.72
N ALA A 14 -13.80 30.57 -35.71
CA ALA A 14 -12.44 30.47 -35.21
C ALA A 14 -12.29 29.11 -34.52
N ILE A 15 -11.60 28.17 -35.19
CA ILE A 15 -11.23 26.89 -34.60
C ILE A 15 -10.19 27.18 -33.51
N LEU A 16 -10.66 27.31 -32.27
CA LEU A 16 -9.80 27.35 -31.11
C LEU A 16 -9.25 25.94 -30.90
N THR A 17 -8.10 25.66 -31.52
CA THR A 17 -7.40 24.39 -31.36
C THR A 17 -6.93 24.27 -29.92
N LEU A 18 -7.75 23.65 -29.08
CA LEU A 18 -7.35 23.27 -27.73
C LEU A 18 -6.18 22.29 -27.88
N LEU A 19 -4.99 22.72 -27.48
CA LEU A 19 -3.87 21.82 -27.25
C LEU A 19 -4.21 20.96 -26.03
N VAL A 20 -4.99 19.92 -26.27
CA VAL A 20 -5.02 18.75 -25.40
C VAL A 20 -3.62 18.18 -25.48
N SER A 21 -2.79 18.53 -24.52
CA SER A 21 -1.52 17.87 -24.28
C SER A 21 -1.84 16.42 -23.94
N SER A 22 -1.83 15.56 -24.96
CA SER A 22 -1.88 14.11 -24.80
C SER A 22 -0.61 13.67 -24.08
N SER A 23 -0.60 13.82 -22.76
CA SER A 23 0.29 13.09 -21.88
C SER A 23 0.07 11.61 -22.17
N THR A 24 1.02 11.03 -22.90
CA THR A 24 1.09 9.58 -23.07
C THR A 24 1.08 8.97 -21.68
N LEU A 25 0.39 7.83 -21.51
CA LEU A 25 0.28 7.12 -20.23
C LEU A 25 1.59 6.36 -19.93
N SER A 26 2.68 7.11 -19.98
CA SER A 26 4.07 6.66 -20.12
C SER A 26 4.76 6.83 -18.79
N ALA A 27 5.29 5.71 -18.26
CA ALA A 27 6.34 5.62 -17.25
C ALA A 27 6.69 6.95 -16.54
N GLN A 28 6.00 7.27 -15.43
CA GLN A 28 6.31 8.43 -14.60
C GLN A 28 7.74 8.26 -14.07
N GLN A 29 8.69 8.97 -14.67
CA GLN A 29 10.11 8.84 -14.38
C GLN A 29 10.50 9.78 -13.24
N VAL A 30 11.18 9.24 -12.23
CA VAL A 30 11.54 9.93 -11.00
C VAL A 30 13.02 9.70 -10.77
N GLY A 31 13.84 10.74 -10.93
CA GLY A 31 15.28 10.52 -11.05
C GLY A 31 15.60 9.65 -12.26
N THR A 32 16.35 8.55 -12.06
CA THR A 32 16.55 7.53 -13.12
C THR A 32 15.53 6.40 -13.12
N VAL A 33 14.70 6.23 -12.08
CA VAL A 33 13.77 5.09 -12.00
C VAL A 33 12.43 5.39 -12.66
N GLN A 34 11.79 4.36 -13.21
CA GLN A 34 10.37 4.38 -13.54
C GLN A 34 9.58 4.09 -12.25
N LEU A 35 8.67 4.98 -11.84
CA LEU A 35 7.88 4.81 -10.61
C LEU A 35 6.97 3.57 -10.64
N MET A 36 6.46 3.24 -11.82
CA MET A 36 5.58 2.08 -12.06
C MET A 36 6.37 0.77 -11.96
N GLU A 37 5.93 -0.12 -11.09
CA GLU A 37 6.50 -1.44 -10.81
C GLU A 37 7.90 -1.43 -10.17
N VAL A 38 8.33 -0.29 -9.61
CA VAL A 38 9.64 -0.18 -8.94
C VAL A 38 9.72 -1.05 -7.68
N THR A 39 10.88 -1.68 -7.47
CA THR A 39 11.21 -2.48 -6.28
C THR A 39 12.04 -1.69 -5.26
N ILE A 40 12.17 -2.22 -4.04
CA ILE A 40 13.01 -1.64 -2.98
C ILE A 40 14.48 -1.54 -3.44
N ASP A 41 15.02 -2.57 -4.10
CA ASP A 41 16.42 -2.58 -4.55
C ASP A 41 16.69 -1.55 -5.65
N GLN A 42 15.80 -1.39 -6.62
CA GLN A 42 15.94 -0.37 -7.67
C GLN A 42 15.92 1.06 -7.10
N VAL A 43 15.12 1.27 -6.04
CA VAL A 43 15.12 2.53 -5.29
C VAL A 43 16.43 2.72 -4.52
N HIS A 44 16.94 1.69 -3.84
CA HIS A 44 18.20 1.75 -3.09
C HIS A 44 19.41 1.96 -3.98
N GLU A 45 19.50 1.28 -5.13
CA GLU A 45 20.53 1.49 -6.13
C GLU A 45 20.54 2.95 -6.61
N ALA A 46 19.37 3.51 -6.96
CA ALA A 46 19.25 4.89 -7.41
C ALA A 46 19.54 5.93 -6.31
N MET A 47 19.23 5.64 -5.05
CA MET A 47 19.58 6.49 -3.90
C MET A 47 21.08 6.49 -3.63
N VAL A 48 21.72 5.32 -3.61
CA VAL A 48 23.18 5.17 -3.43
C VAL A 48 23.94 5.76 -4.62
N GLY A 49 23.44 5.61 -5.85
CA GLY A 49 23.94 6.27 -7.05
C GLY A 49 23.65 7.78 -7.12
N HIS A 50 22.90 8.33 -6.16
CA HIS A 50 22.46 9.73 -6.08
C HIS A 50 21.67 10.22 -7.30
N THR A 51 21.04 9.30 -8.04
CA THR A 51 20.17 9.59 -9.18
C THR A 51 18.70 9.69 -8.79
N LEU A 52 18.33 9.29 -7.58
CA LEU A 52 17.03 9.46 -6.93
C LEU A 52 17.25 9.95 -5.49
N THR A 53 16.33 10.77 -4.96
CA THR A 53 16.25 11.05 -3.52
C THR A 53 14.93 10.57 -2.92
N SER A 54 14.92 10.29 -1.62
CA SER A 54 13.71 9.87 -0.89
C SER A 54 12.62 10.94 -0.96
N ARG A 55 13.00 12.22 -0.92
CA ARG A 55 12.06 13.31 -1.14
C ARG A 55 11.37 13.19 -2.51
N GLN A 56 12.13 13.05 -3.60
CA GLN A 56 11.58 12.93 -4.96
C GLN A 56 10.63 11.73 -5.08
N LEU A 57 10.98 10.60 -4.46
CA LEU A 57 10.15 9.40 -4.45
C LEU A 57 8.83 9.64 -3.70
N VAL A 58 8.87 10.27 -2.53
CA VAL A 58 7.68 10.61 -1.74
C VAL A 58 6.80 11.64 -2.45
N GLU A 59 7.39 12.67 -3.06
CA GLU A 59 6.66 13.66 -3.88
C GLU A 59 5.93 12.96 -5.04
N ALA A 60 6.59 12.08 -5.79
CA ALA A 60 5.99 11.37 -6.91
C ALA A 60 4.86 10.40 -6.51
N TYR A 61 4.95 9.75 -5.34
CA TYR A 61 3.83 8.95 -4.81
C TYR A 61 2.69 9.81 -4.26
N LEU A 62 2.95 10.99 -3.68
CA LEU A 62 1.90 11.93 -3.25
C LEU A 62 1.14 12.51 -4.45
N ASP A 63 1.85 12.94 -5.51
CA ASP A 63 1.25 13.36 -6.78
C ASP A 63 0.35 12.27 -7.37
N ARG A 64 0.78 11.00 -7.22
CA ARG A 64 0.05 9.84 -7.71
C ARG A 64 -1.15 9.45 -6.85
N ILE A 65 -1.10 9.66 -5.52
CA ILE A 65 -2.28 9.60 -4.65
C ILE A 65 -3.31 10.65 -5.09
N GLU A 66 -2.90 11.91 -5.24
CA GLU A 66 -3.80 13.00 -5.66
C GLU A 66 -4.46 12.67 -7.02
N ALA A 67 -3.68 12.23 -8.00
CA ALA A 67 -4.17 11.97 -9.37
C ALA A 67 -5.05 10.72 -9.53
N TYR A 68 -5.02 9.75 -8.60
CA TYR A 68 -5.71 8.45 -8.75
C TYR A 68 -6.67 8.08 -7.60
N ASP A 69 -6.45 8.55 -6.37
CA ASP A 69 -7.30 8.17 -5.23
C ASP A 69 -8.63 8.94 -5.20
N ARG A 70 -8.55 10.25 -5.49
CA ARG A 70 -9.66 11.20 -5.38
C ARG A 70 -10.03 11.82 -6.72
N ASN A 71 -9.02 12.13 -7.54
CA ASN A 71 -9.21 12.57 -8.92
C ASN A 71 -9.14 11.37 -9.88
N GLY A 72 -9.45 11.62 -11.16
CA GLY A 72 -9.31 10.64 -12.24
C GLY A 72 -10.19 9.39 -12.02
N PRO A 73 -9.60 8.19 -11.81
CA PRO A 73 -10.35 6.96 -11.57
C PRO A 73 -11.04 6.86 -10.19
N THR A 74 -10.71 7.73 -9.23
CA THR A 74 -11.35 7.79 -7.90
C THR A 74 -11.32 6.45 -7.15
N ILE A 75 -10.12 5.89 -6.96
CA ILE A 75 -9.89 4.57 -6.35
C ILE A 75 -10.39 4.51 -4.88
N ASN A 76 -10.42 5.65 -4.16
CA ASN A 76 -10.97 5.79 -2.82
C ASN A 76 -10.32 4.86 -1.77
N ALA A 77 -9.00 4.70 -1.85
CA ALA A 77 -8.17 3.81 -1.02
C ALA A 77 -7.46 4.53 0.15
N ILE A 78 -7.24 5.85 0.09
CA ILE A 78 -6.54 6.61 1.13
C ILE A 78 -7.53 7.36 2.02
N ILE A 79 -7.41 7.19 3.34
CA ILE A 79 -8.13 8.01 4.34
C ILE A 79 -7.40 9.34 4.52
N MET A 80 -6.08 9.31 4.70
CA MET A 80 -5.24 10.52 4.74
C MET A 80 -3.78 10.23 4.43
N THR A 81 -3.07 11.21 3.85
CA THR A 81 -1.61 11.21 3.71
C THR A 81 -0.93 11.72 4.98
N ASN A 82 0.31 11.30 5.22
CA ASN A 82 1.08 11.74 6.39
C ASN A 82 1.69 13.13 6.14
N PRO A 83 1.30 14.18 6.91
CA PRO A 83 1.86 15.53 6.74
C PRO A 83 3.35 15.62 7.07
N ARG A 84 3.94 14.59 7.69
CA ARG A 84 5.38 14.51 8.02
C ARG A 84 6.21 13.73 7.01
N ALA A 85 5.60 13.09 6.00
CA ALA A 85 6.30 12.19 5.07
C ALA A 85 7.49 12.87 4.37
N LEU A 86 7.28 14.07 3.81
CA LEU A 86 8.34 14.85 3.15
C LEU A 86 9.46 15.25 4.11
N ALA A 87 9.14 15.67 5.34
CA ALA A 87 10.14 16.04 6.34
C ALA A 87 10.99 14.84 6.81
N ARG A 88 10.39 13.64 6.85
CA ARG A 88 11.11 12.37 7.09
C ARG A 88 12.01 12.03 5.89
N ALA A 89 11.52 12.17 4.67
CA ALA A 89 12.29 11.98 3.44
C ALA A 89 13.52 12.91 3.39
N ASP A 90 13.33 14.20 3.65
CA ASP A 90 14.41 15.19 3.75
C ASP A 90 15.46 14.81 4.83
N SER A 91 15.04 14.14 5.91
CA SER A 91 15.95 13.66 6.97
C SER A 91 16.82 12.49 6.52
N LEU A 92 16.23 11.56 5.76
CA LEU A 92 16.91 10.39 5.21
C LEU A 92 17.88 10.81 4.10
N ASP A 93 17.45 11.72 3.22
CA ASP A 93 18.30 12.33 2.19
C ASP A 93 19.47 13.13 2.79
N ARG A 94 19.31 13.75 3.96
CA ARG A 94 20.44 14.39 4.68
C ARG A 94 21.39 13.34 5.27
N GLU A 95 20.86 12.27 5.85
CA GLU A 95 21.65 11.24 6.51
C GLU A 95 22.49 10.44 5.50
N LEU A 96 21.89 9.99 4.39
CA LEU A 96 22.59 9.29 3.31
C LEU A 96 23.74 10.15 2.72
N ARG A 97 23.52 11.45 2.52
CA ARG A 97 24.59 12.38 2.09
C ARG A 97 25.67 12.64 3.16
N ARG A 98 25.39 12.36 4.43
CA ARG A 98 26.32 12.55 5.56
C ARG A 98 27.17 11.29 5.82
N THR A 99 26.60 10.10 5.61
CA THR A 99 27.22 8.81 5.93
C THR A 99 27.75 8.07 4.71
N GLY A 100 27.19 8.31 3.52
CA GLY A 100 27.36 7.45 2.35
C GLY A 100 26.66 6.08 2.49
N GLN A 101 25.75 5.94 3.46
CA GLN A 101 25.11 4.65 3.83
C GLN A 101 23.60 4.80 4.03
N LEU A 102 22.86 3.79 3.58
CA LEU A 102 21.43 3.61 3.88
C LEU A 102 21.25 3.39 5.39
N THR A 103 20.19 3.94 5.98
CA THR A 103 19.93 3.84 7.43
C THR A 103 19.33 2.50 7.88
N GLY A 104 19.10 1.57 6.95
CA GLY A 104 18.45 0.29 7.20
C GLY A 104 17.85 -0.32 5.92
N PRO A 105 17.33 -1.56 5.98
CA PRO A 105 16.88 -2.33 4.81
C PRO A 105 15.60 -1.80 4.15
N LEU A 106 14.99 -0.73 4.68
CA LEU A 106 13.84 -0.04 4.08
C LEU A 106 14.09 1.49 3.97
N HIS A 107 15.36 1.93 3.93
CA HIS A 107 15.73 3.35 3.86
C HIS A 107 14.99 4.09 2.74
N GLY A 108 14.26 5.15 3.11
CA GLY A 108 13.59 6.04 2.16
C GLY A 108 12.34 5.46 1.48
N ILE A 109 11.97 4.21 1.76
CA ILE A 109 10.85 3.50 1.14
C ILE A 109 9.51 4.02 1.71
N PRO A 110 8.59 4.54 0.87
CA PRO A 110 7.28 5.01 1.31
C PRO A 110 6.26 3.87 1.34
N PHE A 111 5.59 3.68 2.49
CA PHE A 111 4.66 2.58 2.71
C PHE A 111 3.26 3.02 3.17
N ILE A 112 2.27 2.24 2.76
CA ILE A 112 0.84 2.43 3.07
C ILE A 112 0.49 1.63 4.33
N VAL A 113 -0.16 2.25 5.30
CA VAL A 113 -0.54 1.60 6.57
C VAL A 113 -2.06 1.49 6.66
N LYS A 114 -2.61 0.29 6.81
CA LYS A 114 -4.05 0.10 7.04
C LYS A 114 -4.48 0.83 8.31
N ASP A 115 -5.62 1.52 8.27
CA ASP A 115 -6.06 2.40 9.36
C ASP A 115 -6.60 1.69 10.62
N ASN A 116 -6.27 0.41 10.81
CA ASN A 116 -6.39 -0.29 12.09
C ASN A 116 -5.02 -0.53 12.79
N TYR A 117 -3.93 0.03 12.24
CA TYR A 117 -2.62 0.12 12.90
C TYR A 117 -2.41 1.49 13.55
N ASP A 118 -1.83 1.49 14.74
CA ASP A 118 -1.47 2.69 15.48
C ASP A 118 -0.25 3.42 14.94
N THR A 119 -0.35 4.76 14.99
CA THR A 119 0.65 5.72 14.52
C THR A 119 0.69 6.94 15.42
N TYR A 120 1.86 7.34 15.93
CA TYR A 120 1.96 8.52 16.80
C TYR A 120 1.74 9.86 16.08
N ASP A 121 1.80 9.87 14.74
CA ASP A 121 1.72 11.08 13.91
C ASP A 121 0.42 11.26 13.11
N MET A 122 -0.49 10.27 13.12
CA MET A 122 -1.81 10.33 12.48
C MET A 122 -2.86 9.52 13.28
N PRO A 123 -4.16 9.84 13.18
CA PRO A 123 -5.23 9.04 13.80
C PRO A 123 -5.24 7.57 13.37
N THR A 124 -5.84 6.72 14.21
CA THR A 124 -6.23 5.33 13.91
C THR A 124 -7.72 5.19 14.11
N THR A 125 -8.49 5.09 13.03
CA THR A 125 -9.95 5.18 13.10
C THR A 125 -10.65 3.82 12.94
N GLY A 126 -9.92 2.79 12.50
CA GLY A 126 -10.51 1.52 12.09
C GLY A 126 -11.43 1.66 10.85
N GLY A 127 -11.31 2.77 10.12
CA GLY A 127 -12.22 3.16 9.04
C GLY A 127 -13.50 3.85 9.52
N SER A 128 -13.66 4.10 10.82
CA SER A 128 -14.89 4.65 11.41
C SER A 128 -14.81 6.13 11.76
N ALA A 129 -15.79 6.90 11.28
CA ALA A 129 -15.96 8.31 11.62
C ALA A 129 -16.16 8.56 13.12
N SER A 130 -16.57 7.53 13.89
CA SER A 130 -16.65 7.58 15.35
C SER A 130 -15.28 7.78 16.04
N LEU A 131 -14.20 7.44 15.35
CA LEU A 131 -12.81 7.51 15.81
C LEU A 131 -11.95 8.47 14.96
N ALA A 132 -12.55 9.38 14.19
CA ALA A 132 -11.85 10.26 13.24
C ALA A 132 -10.71 11.12 13.84
N GLY A 133 -10.73 11.37 15.15
CA GLY A 133 -9.68 12.08 15.89
C GLY A 133 -8.88 11.22 16.88
N SER A 134 -8.99 9.89 16.80
CA SER A 134 -8.38 8.94 17.73
C SER A 134 -6.87 8.81 17.48
N MET A 135 -6.07 9.56 18.25
CA MET A 135 -4.60 9.50 18.20
C MET A 135 -4.06 8.44 19.16
N ALA A 136 -3.14 7.61 18.68
CA ALA A 136 -2.32 6.73 19.51
C ALA A 136 -1.21 7.51 20.26
N ALA A 137 -0.64 6.92 21.30
CA ALA A 137 0.51 7.47 22.01
C ALA A 137 1.84 7.24 21.25
N ASP A 138 1.92 6.10 20.57
CA ASP A 138 3.08 5.53 19.89
C ASP A 138 2.69 4.89 18.54
N ASP A 139 3.67 4.34 17.81
CA ASP A 139 3.43 3.49 16.64
C ASP A 139 3.22 2.03 17.08
N ALA A 140 2.31 1.33 16.41
CA ALA A 140 2.19 -0.14 16.47
C ALA A 140 3.54 -0.83 16.23
N TYR A 141 3.81 -1.98 16.85
CA TYR A 141 5.12 -2.65 16.81
C TYR A 141 5.65 -2.79 15.37
N GLN A 142 4.81 -3.25 14.45
CA GLN A 142 5.18 -3.45 13.04
C GLN A 142 5.51 -2.12 12.33
N VAL A 143 4.74 -1.06 12.59
CA VAL A 143 4.98 0.28 12.03
C VAL A 143 6.27 0.87 12.58
N ARG A 144 6.50 0.75 13.89
CA ARG A 144 7.73 1.21 14.56
C ARG A 144 8.97 0.53 13.96
N LYS A 145 8.98 -0.80 13.87
CA LYS A 145 10.08 -1.59 13.27
C LYS A 145 10.38 -1.18 11.83
N ILE A 146 9.34 -0.90 11.03
CA ILE A 146 9.50 -0.45 9.65
C ILE A 146 10.07 1.00 9.57
N ARG A 147 9.67 1.91 10.48
CA ARG A 147 10.30 3.25 10.58
C ARG A 147 11.76 3.18 11.06
N GLU A 148 12.06 2.27 11.98
CA GLU A 148 13.42 1.97 12.49
C GLU A 148 14.32 1.47 11.35
N ALA A 149 13.80 0.57 10.49
CA ALA A 149 14.46 0.12 9.26
C ALA A 149 14.63 1.21 8.17
N GLY A 150 14.17 2.45 8.43
CA GLY A 150 14.40 3.62 7.59
C GLY A 150 13.25 4.04 6.67
N ALA A 151 12.10 3.36 6.74
CA ALA A 151 10.95 3.64 5.87
C ALA A 151 10.14 4.88 6.31
N ILE A 152 9.15 5.24 5.49
CA ILE A 152 8.30 6.43 5.63
C ILE A 152 6.84 6.02 5.55
N VAL A 153 6.07 6.18 6.64
CA VAL A 153 4.61 6.04 6.57
C VAL A 153 4.08 7.15 5.66
N LEU A 154 3.58 6.78 4.48
CA LEU A 154 3.10 7.70 3.46
C LEU A 154 1.65 8.11 3.71
N ALA A 155 0.79 7.17 4.12
CA ALA A 155 -0.64 7.37 4.26
C ALA A 155 -1.30 6.29 5.15
N LYS A 156 -2.44 6.63 5.76
CA LYS A 156 -3.40 5.67 6.33
C LYS A 156 -4.40 5.25 5.24
N SER A 157 -4.52 3.97 4.94
CA SER A 157 -5.44 3.44 3.92
C SER A 157 -6.77 2.95 4.50
N ASN A 158 -7.80 3.03 3.66
CA ASN A 158 -9.14 2.55 3.92
C ASN A 158 -9.18 1.03 4.17
N LEU A 159 -10.21 0.62 4.87
CA LEU A 159 -10.50 -0.77 5.21
C LEU A 159 -12.00 -1.03 5.22
N ALA A 160 -12.39 -2.30 5.23
CA ALA A 160 -13.70 -2.62 5.78
C ALA A 160 -13.72 -2.19 7.25
N GLU A 161 -14.75 -1.44 7.66
CA GLU A 161 -14.83 -0.85 9.00
C GLU A 161 -14.63 -1.89 10.11
N PHE A 162 -13.82 -1.56 11.12
CA PHE A 162 -13.39 -2.47 12.20
C PHE A 162 -12.84 -3.82 11.70
N ALA A 163 -12.24 -3.81 10.51
CA ALA A 163 -11.76 -4.98 9.78
C ALA A 163 -12.84 -6.04 9.44
N PHE A 164 -14.13 -5.73 9.61
CA PHE A 164 -15.20 -6.70 9.93
C PHE A 164 -15.67 -7.61 8.78
N THR A 165 -15.41 -7.27 7.51
CA THR A 165 -15.77 -8.12 6.35
C THR A 165 -14.58 -8.40 5.43
N ALA A 166 -14.60 -9.59 4.83
CA ALA A 166 -13.63 -10.07 3.85
C ALA A 166 -14.04 -9.81 2.39
N LEU A 167 -15.26 -9.28 2.16
CA LEU A 167 -15.88 -9.21 0.83
C LEU A 167 -15.60 -7.90 0.09
N GLU A 168 -15.53 -6.79 0.81
CA GLU A 168 -15.44 -5.44 0.26
C GLU A 168 -14.75 -4.50 1.25
N THR A 169 -14.40 -3.29 0.79
CA THR A 169 -13.74 -2.27 1.59
C THR A 169 -14.60 -1.01 1.59
N VAL A 170 -15.31 -0.81 2.71
CA VAL A 170 -16.24 0.30 3.00
C VAL A 170 -16.12 0.63 4.49
N GLY A 171 -16.08 1.92 4.83
CA GLY A 171 -16.10 2.41 6.22
C GLY A 171 -16.51 3.87 6.29
N SER A 172 -17.08 4.31 7.41
CA SER A 172 -17.74 5.62 7.52
C SER A 172 -16.80 6.83 7.46
N MET A 173 -15.47 6.64 7.54
CA MET A 173 -14.49 7.71 7.25
C MET A 173 -14.56 8.25 5.82
N LEU A 174 -15.03 7.45 4.86
CA LEU A 174 -15.02 7.79 3.44
C LEU A 174 -16.36 7.47 2.76
N PRO A 175 -16.81 8.28 1.78
CA PRO A 175 -18.01 7.97 1.04
C PRO A 175 -17.78 6.76 0.10
N GLY A 176 -18.55 5.69 0.28
CA GLY A 176 -18.61 4.55 -0.65
C GLY A 176 -17.48 3.53 -0.52
N TRP A 177 -17.19 2.85 -1.62
CA TRP A 177 -16.27 1.71 -1.71
C TRP A 177 -14.88 2.13 -2.15
N THR A 178 -13.85 1.39 -1.70
CA THR A 178 -12.57 1.34 -2.41
C THR A 178 -12.66 0.39 -3.60
N PHE A 179 -12.37 0.88 -4.80
CA PHE A 179 -12.50 0.15 -6.07
C PHE A 179 -11.20 -0.54 -6.49
N ASN A 180 -11.33 -1.65 -7.21
CA ASN A 180 -10.19 -2.43 -7.70
C ASN A 180 -9.48 -1.69 -8.87
N PRO A 181 -8.16 -1.42 -8.81
CA PRO A 181 -7.45 -0.68 -9.87
C PRO A 181 -7.49 -1.36 -11.25
N TYR A 182 -7.64 -2.69 -11.33
CA TYR A 182 -7.80 -3.39 -12.61
C TYR A 182 -9.20 -3.26 -13.21
N GLN A 183 -10.23 -3.05 -12.38
CA GLN A 183 -11.60 -2.92 -12.85
C GLN A 183 -12.44 -2.12 -11.83
N LEU A 184 -12.66 -0.83 -12.10
CA LEU A 184 -13.24 0.14 -11.14
C LEU A 184 -14.72 -0.11 -10.76
N ASN A 185 -15.36 -1.14 -11.29
CA ASN A 185 -16.68 -1.62 -10.84
C ASN A 185 -16.62 -2.98 -10.12
N ARG A 186 -15.42 -3.46 -9.74
CA ARG A 186 -15.22 -4.61 -8.84
C ARG A 186 -14.68 -4.16 -7.48
N VAL A 187 -14.97 -4.97 -6.46
CA VAL A 187 -14.46 -4.81 -5.09
C VAL A 187 -12.97 -5.16 -5.00
N THR A 188 -12.31 -4.58 -4.01
CA THR A 188 -10.91 -4.84 -3.63
C THR A 188 -10.75 -6.06 -2.71
N ALA A 189 -11.79 -6.87 -2.55
CA ALA A 189 -12.05 -7.69 -1.36
C ALA A 189 -12.03 -6.85 -0.06
N GLY A 190 -11.98 -7.53 1.09
CA GLY A 190 -11.79 -6.92 2.39
C GLY A 190 -10.90 -7.76 3.31
N SER A 191 -10.43 -7.24 4.44
CA SER A 191 -10.63 -5.86 4.90
C SER A 191 -9.46 -4.92 4.60
N SER A 192 -8.32 -5.39 4.05
CA SER A 192 -7.17 -4.53 3.68
C SER A 192 -7.22 -4.02 2.23
N GLY A 193 -8.41 -3.81 1.66
CA GLY A 193 -8.58 -3.47 0.24
C GLY A 193 -8.05 -2.08 -0.14
N GLY A 194 -8.04 -1.12 0.79
CA GLY A 194 -7.35 0.16 0.60
C GLY A 194 -5.84 -0.04 0.42
N THR A 195 -5.19 -0.77 1.34
CA THR A 195 -3.76 -1.10 1.22
C THR A 195 -3.45 -1.81 -0.10
N ALA A 196 -4.28 -2.78 -0.51
CA ALA A 196 -4.12 -3.49 -1.76
C ALA A 196 -4.22 -2.54 -2.97
N ALA A 197 -5.33 -1.81 -3.09
CA ALA A 197 -5.55 -0.90 -4.21
C ALA A 197 -4.48 0.20 -4.30
N SER A 198 -3.99 0.73 -3.18
CA SER A 198 -2.89 1.70 -3.16
C SER A 198 -1.57 1.10 -3.70
N VAL A 199 -1.19 -0.11 -3.29
CA VAL A 199 0.07 -0.73 -3.74
C VAL A 199 0.00 -1.15 -5.22
N THR A 200 -1.14 -1.70 -5.67
CA THR A 200 -1.41 -2.08 -7.07
C THR A 200 -1.48 -0.86 -7.99
N ALA A 201 -2.16 0.22 -7.57
CA ALA A 201 -2.19 1.47 -8.32
C ALA A 201 -0.84 2.22 -8.29
N ASN A 202 0.20 1.68 -7.65
CA ASN A 202 1.48 2.34 -7.41
C ASN A 202 1.32 3.71 -6.71
N MET A 203 0.36 3.83 -5.80
CA MET A 203 0.20 4.97 -4.89
C MET A 203 1.05 4.84 -3.62
N GLY A 204 1.73 3.69 -3.44
CA GLY A 204 2.83 3.48 -2.50
C GLY A 204 3.67 2.27 -2.93
N LEU A 205 4.90 2.16 -2.42
CA LEU A 205 5.82 1.11 -2.88
C LEU A 205 5.44 -0.26 -2.28
N ILE A 206 5.10 -0.28 -0.99
CA ILE A 206 4.71 -1.43 -0.17
C ILE A 206 3.58 -1.02 0.79
N GLY A 207 2.94 -1.97 1.48
CA GLY A 207 1.99 -1.65 2.54
C GLY A 207 1.81 -2.74 3.60
N LEU A 208 1.13 -2.38 4.69
CA LEU A 208 0.72 -3.26 5.78
C LEU A 208 -0.80 -3.48 5.76
N GLY A 209 -1.21 -4.75 5.87
CA GLY A 209 -2.60 -5.17 6.05
C GLY A 209 -2.75 -6.10 7.26
N THR A 210 -3.99 -6.45 7.59
CA THR A 210 -4.30 -7.38 8.69
C THR A 210 -5.25 -8.49 8.24
N ASP A 211 -5.03 -9.73 8.70
CA ASP A 211 -5.71 -10.96 8.25
C ASP A 211 -6.25 -11.77 9.44
N THR A 212 -7.53 -11.58 9.78
CA THR A 212 -8.25 -12.45 10.71
C THR A 212 -8.69 -13.74 10.03
N GLY A 213 -9.34 -13.64 8.85
CA GLY A 213 -9.86 -14.78 8.09
C GLY A 213 -9.41 -14.86 6.63
N ASN A 214 -9.35 -13.72 5.93
CA ASN A 214 -8.86 -13.60 4.55
C ASN A 214 -8.15 -12.27 4.27
N SER A 215 -7.98 -11.41 5.28
CA SER A 215 -7.96 -9.96 5.06
C SER A 215 -6.63 -9.36 4.60
N ILE A 216 -5.55 -10.15 4.48
CA ILE A 216 -4.36 -9.81 3.65
C ILE A 216 -4.46 -10.55 2.31
N ARG A 217 -4.58 -11.88 2.36
CA ARG A 217 -4.46 -12.76 1.18
C ARG A 217 -5.55 -12.52 0.13
N GLY A 218 -6.79 -12.31 0.57
CA GLY A 218 -7.93 -12.00 -0.30
C GLY A 218 -7.72 -10.71 -1.07
N PRO A 219 -7.51 -9.56 -0.40
CA PRO A 219 -7.16 -8.30 -1.06
C PRO A 219 -5.91 -8.38 -1.94
N SER A 220 -4.83 -9.03 -1.49
CA SER A 220 -3.65 -9.25 -2.35
C SER A 220 -4.00 -10.03 -3.61
N SER A 221 -4.72 -11.14 -3.49
CA SER A 221 -5.18 -11.95 -4.65
C SER A 221 -6.11 -11.18 -5.60
N HIS A 222 -7.03 -10.37 -5.08
CA HIS A 222 -7.95 -9.58 -5.91
C HIS A 222 -7.27 -8.43 -6.66
N ASN A 223 -6.14 -7.94 -6.15
CA ASN A 223 -5.43 -6.79 -6.71
C ASN A 223 -4.01 -7.16 -7.20
N GLY A 224 -3.75 -8.44 -7.52
CA GLY A 224 -2.52 -8.87 -8.19
C GLY A 224 -1.22 -8.74 -7.38
N LEU A 225 -1.30 -8.78 -6.04
CA LEU A 225 -0.16 -8.59 -5.14
C LEU A 225 0.26 -9.89 -4.44
N VAL A 226 1.49 -9.89 -3.93
CA VAL A 226 1.91 -10.76 -2.83
C VAL A 226 1.32 -10.24 -1.52
N GLY A 227 0.98 -11.13 -0.60
CA GLY A 227 0.49 -10.79 0.74
C GLY A 227 0.84 -11.87 1.75
N ILE A 228 1.69 -11.54 2.72
CA ILE A 228 2.19 -12.51 3.70
C ILE A 228 1.31 -12.48 4.95
N ARG A 229 0.51 -13.54 5.13
CA ARG A 229 -0.04 -13.90 6.44
C ARG A 229 0.95 -14.87 7.10
N SER A 230 1.59 -14.43 8.17
CA SER A 230 2.58 -15.19 8.93
C SER A 230 1.96 -16.33 9.77
N THR A 231 2.81 -17.13 10.41
CA THR A 231 2.40 -17.98 11.54
C THR A 231 1.94 -17.10 12.70
N GLN A 232 0.85 -17.46 13.38
CA GLN A 232 0.39 -16.72 14.57
C GLN A 232 1.48 -16.72 15.65
N GLY A 233 1.83 -15.54 16.16
CA GLY A 233 2.95 -15.35 17.09
C GLY A 233 4.29 -15.04 16.44
N LEU A 234 4.45 -15.15 15.12
CA LEU A 234 5.72 -14.81 14.44
C LEU A 234 5.91 -13.30 14.22
N THR A 235 4.82 -12.53 14.28
CA THR A 235 4.79 -11.07 14.14
C THR A 235 3.82 -10.48 15.17
N SER A 236 4.25 -9.46 15.92
CA SER A 236 3.42 -8.82 16.96
C SER A 236 2.15 -8.18 16.42
N ARG A 237 1.12 -8.14 17.28
CA ARG A 237 -0.17 -7.48 17.08
C ARG A 237 -0.32 -6.23 17.97
N ASP A 238 0.73 -5.81 18.68
CA ASP A 238 0.69 -4.62 19.52
C ASP A 238 0.49 -3.33 18.70
N GLY A 239 -0.36 -2.44 19.20
CA GLY A 239 -0.91 -1.30 18.46
C GLY A 239 -1.73 -1.66 17.21
N ILE A 240 -2.22 -2.89 17.08
CA ILE A 240 -3.21 -3.25 16.05
C ILE A 240 -4.59 -3.33 16.70
N MET A 241 -5.50 -2.45 16.28
CA MET A 241 -6.91 -2.52 16.67
C MET A 241 -7.48 -3.90 16.27
N PRO A 242 -7.91 -4.72 17.24
CA PRO A 242 -8.23 -6.12 17.01
C PRO A 242 -9.66 -6.32 16.51
N LEU A 243 -9.89 -7.46 15.85
CA LEU A 243 -11.23 -7.96 15.50
C LEU A 243 -11.53 -9.27 16.25
N TYR A 244 -10.61 -10.23 16.15
CA TYR A 244 -10.68 -11.49 16.87
C TYR A 244 -9.25 -12.03 17.09
N ALA A 245 -8.68 -11.66 18.24
CA ALA A 245 -7.25 -11.79 18.53
C ALA A 245 -6.70 -13.22 18.38
N HIS A 246 -7.51 -14.26 18.61
CA HIS A 246 -7.11 -15.66 18.43
C HIS A 246 -6.92 -16.07 16.94
N ARG A 247 -7.08 -15.15 15.97
CA ARG A 247 -6.59 -15.29 14.58
C ARG A 247 -5.95 -14.03 13.98
N ASP A 248 -6.06 -12.86 14.60
CA ASP A 248 -5.55 -11.61 14.02
C ASP A 248 -4.03 -11.66 13.79
N ILE A 249 -3.60 -11.28 12.59
CA ILE A 249 -2.20 -11.21 12.16
C ILE A 249 -2.02 -9.95 11.30
N GLY A 250 -1.05 -9.10 11.63
CA GLY A 250 -0.58 -8.03 10.75
C GLY A 250 0.58 -8.51 9.86
N GLY A 251 0.63 -8.04 8.61
CA GLY A 251 1.67 -8.47 7.66
C GLY A 251 1.72 -7.68 6.35
N PRO A 252 2.78 -7.85 5.55
CA PRO A 252 3.07 -7.01 4.39
C PRO A 252 2.32 -7.41 3.11
N MET A 253 2.16 -6.42 2.24
CA MET A 253 1.54 -6.49 0.92
C MET A 253 2.44 -5.73 -0.07
N ALA A 254 2.84 -6.38 -1.18
CA ALA A 254 3.79 -5.82 -2.14
C ALA A 254 3.58 -6.39 -3.55
N ARG A 255 4.15 -5.75 -4.58
CA ARG A 255 4.09 -6.23 -5.97
C ARG A 255 5.01 -7.43 -6.24
N THR A 256 6.11 -7.56 -5.50
CA THR A 256 7.05 -8.69 -5.62
C THR A 256 7.10 -9.53 -4.33
N VAL A 257 7.57 -10.78 -4.45
CA VAL A 257 7.83 -11.64 -3.27
C VAL A 257 8.95 -11.06 -2.42
N GLU A 258 10.01 -10.57 -3.07
CA GLU A 258 11.16 -9.96 -2.41
C GLU A 258 10.78 -8.73 -1.58
N ASP A 259 10.02 -7.77 -2.14
CA ASP A 259 9.59 -6.58 -1.41
C ASP A 259 8.70 -6.93 -0.21
N ALA A 260 7.86 -7.98 -0.33
CA ALA A 260 7.06 -8.47 0.79
C ALA A 260 7.93 -9.14 1.87
N VAL A 261 8.94 -9.94 1.48
CA VAL A 261 9.85 -10.62 2.40
C VAL A 261 10.76 -9.62 3.12
N ARG A 262 11.27 -8.59 2.44
CA ARG A 262 12.06 -7.49 3.05
C ARG A 262 11.31 -6.80 4.20
N VAL A 263 10.01 -6.58 4.04
CA VAL A 263 9.17 -6.01 5.11
C VAL A 263 8.86 -7.05 6.19
N PHE A 264 8.60 -8.30 5.82
CA PHE A 264 8.33 -9.40 6.75
C PHE A 264 9.51 -9.64 7.70
N ASP A 265 10.74 -9.65 7.16
CA ASP A 265 11.98 -9.83 7.90
C ASP A 265 12.20 -8.75 8.97
N VAL A 266 11.82 -7.50 8.65
CA VAL A 266 11.89 -6.36 9.57
C VAL A 266 10.87 -6.48 10.72
N ILE A 267 9.71 -7.10 10.51
CA ILE A 267 8.62 -7.16 11.53
C ILE A 267 8.53 -8.49 12.29
N ALA A 268 9.26 -9.52 11.87
CA ALA A 268 9.30 -10.82 12.55
C ALA A 268 10.16 -10.79 13.82
N GLY A 269 9.78 -11.59 14.82
CA GLY A 269 10.46 -11.66 16.12
C GLY A 269 9.53 -11.35 17.30
N SER A 270 10.08 -11.40 18.52
CA SER A 270 9.31 -11.23 19.75
C SER A 270 9.00 -9.76 20.08
N ASP A 271 7.96 -9.60 20.88
CA ASP A 271 7.50 -8.34 21.45
C ASP A 271 7.01 -8.60 22.89
N PRO A 272 7.60 -7.95 23.92
CA PRO A 272 7.12 -8.10 25.30
C PRO A 272 5.69 -7.58 25.51
N ASN A 273 5.18 -6.73 24.63
CA ASN A 273 3.79 -6.24 24.68
C ASN A 273 2.78 -7.25 24.09
N ASP A 274 3.23 -8.20 23.26
CA ASP A 274 2.38 -9.25 22.70
C ASP A 274 2.87 -10.67 23.10
N PRO A 275 2.39 -11.21 24.25
CA PRO A 275 2.87 -12.49 24.79
C PRO A 275 2.73 -13.72 23.89
N VAL A 276 1.94 -13.68 22.81
CA VAL A 276 1.90 -14.82 21.86
C VAL A 276 3.15 -14.89 20.97
N THR A 277 4.01 -13.87 21.02
CA THR A 277 5.28 -13.79 20.29
C THR A 277 6.50 -14.25 21.07
N ILE A 278 6.33 -14.71 22.32
CA ILE A 278 7.45 -15.10 23.20
C ILE A 278 8.33 -16.23 22.62
N GLU A 279 7.76 -17.09 21.77
CA GLU A 279 8.47 -18.19 21.09
C GLU A 279 8.94 -17.81 19.66
N ALA A 280 8.87 -16.54 19.26
CA ALA A 280 9.12 -16.11 17.88
C ALA A 280 10.61 -16.16 17.50
N ASP A 281 11.48 -15.58 18.33
CA ASP A 281 12.93 -15.56 18.06
C ASP A 281 13.57 -16.96 18.13
N ASP A 282 13.01 -17.87 18.94
CA ASP A 282 13.42 -19.29 19.01
C ASP A 282 12.97 -20.13 17.78
N ARG A 283 12.14 -19.58 16.89
CA ARG A 283 11.50 -20.33 15.78
C ARG A 283 11.59 -19.69 14.40
N ARG A 284 11.99 -18.42 14.31
CA ARG A 284 12.18 -17.74 13.04
C ARG A 284 13.54 -18.06 12.42
N ALA A 285 13.70 -17.71 11.15
CA ALA A 285 15.03 -17.64 10.54
C ALA A 285 15.79 -16.39 11.02
N ASP A 286 17.11 -16.43 10.95
CA ASP A 286 17.96 -15.25 11.20
C ASP A 286 17.59 -14.11 10.24
N SER A 287 17.43 -14.44 8.95
CA SER A 287 16.70 -13.65 7.96
C SER A 287 15.86 -14.55 7.03
N TYR A 288 14.70 -14.05 6.60
CA TYR A 288 13.87 -14.66 5.56
C TYR A 288 14.36 -14.34 4.14
N MET A 289 15.26 -13.37 3.97
CA MET A 289 15.84 -13.01 2.67
C MET A 289 16.64 -14.16 2.05
N ASP A 290 17.31 -14.96 2.89
CA ASP A 290 18.16 -16.08 2.48
C ASP A 290 17.40 -17.18 1.70
N TYR A 291 16.06 -17.20 1.78
CA TYR A 291 15.20 -18.19 1.14
C TYR A 291 14.66 -17.75 -0.23
N LEU A 292 14.91 -16.51 -0.66
CA LEU A 292 14.42 -15.97 -1.94
C LEU A 292 15.00 -16.69 -3.17
N GLN A 293 16.19 -17.27 -3.06
CA GLN A 293 16.81 -18.10 -4.11
C GLN A 293 16.79 -19.58 -3.71
N SER A 294 15.59 -20.15 -3.65
CA SER A 294 15.36 -21.58 -3.43
C SER A 294 15.10 -22.32 -4.75
N ASP A 295 15.72 -23.49 -4.92
CA ASP A 295 15.33 -24.44 -5.96
C ASP A 295 14.00 -25.12 -5.59
N LEU A 296 13.23 -25.52 -6.61
CA LEU A 296 11.98 -26.27 -6.47
C LEU A 296 12.16 -27.75 -6.82
N GLU A 297 13.34 -28.20 -7.30
CA GLU A 297 13.61 -29.61 -7.55
C GLU A 297 13.44 -30.44 -6.26
N GLY A 298 12.72 -31.56 -6.37
CA GLY A 298 12.38 -32.44 -5.24
C GLY A 298 11.26 -31.94 -4.30
N LEU A 299 10.78 -30.70 -4.45
CA LEU A 299 9.72 -30.16 -3.59
C LEU A 299 8.38 -30.89 -3.80
N ARG A 300 7.68 -31.20 -2.71
CA ARG A 300 6.42 -31.97 -2.72
C ARG A 300 5.21 -31.06 -2.47
N ILE A 301 4.68 -30.47 -3.54
CA ILE A 301 3.51 -29.57 -3.48
C ILE A 301 2.21 -30.39 -3.44
N GLY A 302 1.35 -30.14 -2.44
CA GLY A 302 0.01 -30.72 -2.33
C GLY A 302 -1.05 -29.79 -2.94
N VAL A 303 -1.60 -30.15 -4.10
CA VAL A 303 -2.68 -29.38 -4.75
C VAL A 303 -4.02 -29.71 -4.07
N VAL A 304 -4.69 -28.70 -3.52
CA VAL A 304 -6.00 -28.85 -2.84
C VAL A 304 -7.11 -28.89 -3.89
N GLY A 305 -7.66 -30.07 -4.15
CA GLY A 305 -8.64 -30.29 -5.23
C GLY A 305 -10.00 -29.58 -5.10
N GLN A 306 -10.30 -28.98 -3.94
CA GLN A 306 -11.45 -28.10 -3.75
C GLN A 306 -11.20 -27.10 -2.60
N ILE A 307 -11.16 -25.80 -2.92
CA ILE A 307 -11.07 -24.70 -1.94
C ILE A 307 -12.40 -23.90 -1.87
N ALA A 308 -13.19 -23.91 -2.94
CA ALA A 308 -14.46 -23.20 -3.05
C ALA A 308 -15.61 -24.12 -3.52
N TYR A 309 -16.85 -23.65 -3.39
CA TYR A 309 -18.02 -24.24 -4.04
C TYR A 309 -18.00 -23.89 -5.53
N LYS A 310 -18.07 -24.89 -6.42
CA LYS A 310 -17.96 -24.68 -7.88
C LYS A 310 -19.19 -23.97 -8.45
N GLU A 311 -20.29 -24.04 -7.73
CA GLU A 311 -21.58 -23.46 -8.05
C GLU A 311 -21.60 -21.93 -7.91
N THR A 312 -20.63 -21.35 -7.19
CA THR A 312 -20.55 -19.91 -6.89
C THR A 312 -19.15 -19.31 -7.10
N ALA A 313 -18.19 -20.09 -7.61
CA ALA A 313 -16.86 -19.61 -7.94
C ALA A 313 -16.84 -19.03 -9.37
N ASP A 314 -15.97 -18.06 -9.61
CA ASP A 314 -15.76 -17.51 -10.96
C ASP A 314 -15.11 -18.60 -11.86
N THR A 315 -15.66 -18.80 -13.06
CA THR A 315 -15.18 -19.82 -13.99
C THR A 315 -13.80 -19.53 -14.57
N GLU A 316 -13.28 -18.31 -14.41
CA GLU A 316 -11.89 -17.96 -14.76
C GLU A 316 -10.88 -18.37 -13.66
N ILE A 317 -11.36 -18.92 -12.53
CA ILE A 317 -10.57 -19.30 -11.34
C ILE A 317 -10.63 -20.82 -11.03
N LEU A 318 -11.43 -21.60 -11.78
CA LEU A 318 -11.70 -23.04 -11.57
C LEU A 318 -10.91 -23.99 -12.50
#